data_AF-A0A2K3JRT2-F1
#
_entry.id   AF-A0A2K3JRT2-F1
#
_cell.length_a   1.000
_cell.length_b   1.000
_cell.length_c   1.000
_cell.angle_alpha   90.00
_cell.angle_beta   90.00
_cell.angle_gamma   90.00
#
_symmetry.space_group_name_H-M   'P 1'
#
loop_
_entity.id
_entity.type
_entity.pdbx_description
1 polymer ?
#
loop_
_entity_poly.entity_id
_entity_poly.type
_entity_poly.pdbx_seq_one_letter_code
_entity_poly.pdbx_strand_id
1 'polypeptide(L)' 'HQVPIVNTLTRLFNETSEALGGPRANVPKKQEIEDNSKKLGGLFAKLNNGDISKTASDKLLQLCQAIDIGDFKNALQIQ' A
#
# COMPACT_ATOMS: atom_id res chain seq x y z
N HIS A 1 -8.60 12.95 5.02
CA HIS A 1 -8.87 11.60 4.47
C HIS A 1 -7.62 10.84 4.04
N GLN A 2 -6.50 11.50 3.70
CA GLN A 2 -5.31 10.79 3.16
C GLN A 2 -4.41 10.16 4.23
N VAL A 3 -4.35 10.71 5.43
CA VAL A 3 -3.56 10.17 6.56
C VAL A 3 -3.83 8.68 6.87
N PRO A 4 -5.08 8.19 6.97
CA PRO A 4 -5.32 6.76 7.20
C PRO A 4 -4.77 5.89 6.07
N ILE A 5 -4.92 6.31 4.80
CA ILE A 5 -4.41 5.58 3.64
C ILE A 5 -2.88 5.44 3.69
N VAL A 6 -2.18 6.54 3.99
CA VAL A 6 -0.72 6.53 4.10
C VAL A 6 -0.28 5.60 5.23
N ASN A 7 -0.89 5.71 6.41
CA ASN A 7 -0.55 4.86 7.56
C ASN A 7 -0.71 3.37 7.26
N THR A 8 -1.86 2.96 6.71
CA THR A 8 -2.14 1.56 6.40
C THR A 8 -1.17 1.01 5.34
N LEU A 9 -0.96 1.75 4.25
CA LEU A 9 -0.08 1.30 3.16
C LEU A 9 1.38 1.26 3.57
N THR A 10 1.85 2.23 4.36
CA THR A 10 3.21 2.19 4.93
C THR A 10 3.37 1.01 5.90
N ARG A 11 2.37 0.74 6.77
CA ARG A 11 2.42 -0.42 7.66
C ARG A 11 2.49 -1.72 6.88
N LEU A 12 1.59 -1.90 5.90
CA LEU A 12 1.55 -3.09 5.04
C LEU A 12 2.86 -3.29 4.29
N PHE A 13 3.46 -2.21 3.78
CA PHE A 13 4.75 -2.28 3.10
C PHE A 13 5.86 -2.78 4.04
N ASN A 14 5.91 -2.27 5.27
CA ASN A 14 6.92 -2.69 6.23
C ASN A 14 6.73 -4.16 6.62
N GLU A 15 5.51 -4.57 6.96
CA GLU A 15 5.17 -5.96 7.33
C GLU A 15 5.52 -6.94 6.19
N THR A 16 5.15 -6.60 4.95
CA THR A 16 5.45 -7.45 3.78
C THR A 16 6.94 -7.45 3.44
N SER A 17 7.63 -6.30 3.54
CA SER A 17 9.07 -6.22 3.33
C SER A 17 9.84 -7.05 4.35
N GLU A 18 9.45 -7.01 5.62
CA GLU A 18 10.02 -7.85 6.68
C GLU A 18 9.76 -9.34 6.41
N ALA A 19 8.54 -9.71 6.03
CA ALA A 19 8.19 -11.09 5.67
C ALA A 19 8.99 -11.62 4.45
N LEU A 20 9.35 -10.74 3.52
CA LEU A 20 10.24 -11.05 2.39
C LEU A 20 11.72 -11.16 2.78
N GLY A 21 12.07 -10.87 4.03
CA GLY A 21 13.42 -10.95 4.58
C GLY A 21 14.09 -9.60 4.82
N GLY A 22 13.42 -8.49 4.51
CA GLY A 22 13.86 -7.12 4.77
C GLY A 22 15.30 -6.87 4.31
N PRO A 23 16.19 -6.37 5.19
CA PRO A 23 17.60 -6.17 4.86
C PRO A 23 18.37 -7.44 4.46
N ARG A 24 17.87 -8.62 4.83
CA ARG A 24 18.45 -9.94 4.52
C ARG A 24 17.75 -10.64 3.35
N ALA A 25 16.84 -9.95 2.66
CA ALA A 25 16.17 -10.49 1.49
C ALA A 25 17.19 -10.89 0.41
N ASN A 26 16.92 -11.99 -0.29
CA ASN A 26 17.71 -12.39 -1.45
C ASN A 26 17.49 -11.40 -2.62
N VAL A 27 18.34 -11.46 -3.65
CA VAL A 27 18.31 -10.49 -4.77
C VAL A 27 16.92 -10.34 -5.42
N PRO A 28 16.19 -11.42 -5.75
CA PRO A 28 14.85 -11.28 -6.33
C PRO A 28 13.85 -10.58 -5.40
N LYS A 29 13.83 -10.96 -4.11
CA LYS A 29 12.91 -10.35 -3.14
C LYS A 29 13.27 -8.91 -2.82
N LYS A 30 14.57 -8.57 -2.80
CA LYS A 30 15.01 -7.19 -2.64
C LYS A 30 14.53 -6.31 -3.81
N GLN A 31 14.61 -6.80 -5.04
CA GLN A 31 14.08 -6.12 -6.20
C GLN A 31 12.56 -5.90 -6.08
N GLU A 32 11.82 -6.91 -5.61
CA GLU A 32 10.38 -6.80 -5.36
C GLU A 32 10.05 -5.74 -4.30
N ILE A 33 10.80 -5.70 -3.19
CA ILE A 33 10.67 -4.66 -2.15
C ILE A 33 10.92 -3.26 -2.74
N GLU A 34 11.97 -3.09 -3.54
CA GLU A 34 12.28 -1.80 -4.18
C GLU A 34 11.21 -1.36 -5.17
N ASP A 35 10.68 -2.28 -5.97
CA ASP A 35 9.62 -1.99 -6.94
C ASP A 35 8.30 -1.64 -6.24
N ASN A 36 7.97 -2.32 -5.14
CA ASN A 36 6.82 -2.00 -4.31
C ASN A 36 6.96 -0.62 -3.65
N SER A 37 8.16 -0.28 -3.17
CA SER A 37 8.46 1.04 -2.62
C SER A 37 8.24 2.15 -3.66
N LYS A 38 8.74 1.96 -4.89
CA LYS A 38 8.54 2.91 -5.99
C LYS A 38 7.07 3.11 -6.35
N LYS A 39 6.29 2.02 -6.41
CA LYS A 39 4.84 2.07 -6.69
C LYS A 39 4.09 2.84 -5.61
N LEU A 40 4.40 2.61 -4.34
CA LEU A 40 3.81 3.34 -3.21
C LEU A 40 4.18 4.82 -3.23
N GLY A 41 5.45 5.15 -3.49
CA GLY A 41 5.89 6.54 -3.64
C GLY A 41 5.13 7.27 -4.75
N GLY A 42 4.93 6.62 -5.89
CA GLY A 42 4.13 7.16 -6.99
C GLY A 42 2.66 7.37 -6.62
N LEU A 43 2.06 6.45 -5.87
CA LEU A 43 0.69 6.59 -5.37
C LEU A 43 0.57 7.75 -4.38
N PHE A 44 1.50 7.90 -3.45
CA PHE A 44 1.50 9.00 -2.49
C PHE A 44 1.67 10.36 -3.17
N ALA A 45 2.52 10.45 -4.20
CA ALA A 45 2.63 11.68 -4.99
C ALA A 45 1.30 12.04 -5.66
N LYS A 46 0.60 11.06 -6.25
CA LYS A 46 -0.73 11.28 -6.85
C LYS A 46 -1.77 11.71 -5.83
N LEU A 47 -1.80 11.06 -4.66
CA LEU A 47 -2.69 11.45 -3.57
C LEU A 47 -2.42 12.89 -3.12
N ASN A 48 -1.17 13.23 -2.83
CA ASN A 48 -0.78 14.56 -2.35
C ASN A 48 -1.09 15.67 -3.37
N ASN A 49 -0.90 15.39 -4.66
CA ASN A 49 -1.18 16.34 -5.73
C ASN A 49 -2.66 16.43 -6.10
N GLY A 50 -3.52 15.58 -5.53
CA GLY A 50 -4.92 15.47 -5.94
C GLY A 50 -5.09 14.93 -7.36
N ASP A 51 -4.05 14.29 -7.93
CA ASP A 51 -4.06 13.62 -9.23
C ASP A 51 -4.71 12.23 -9.12
N ILE A 52 -5.85 12.20 -8.45
CA ILE A 52 -6.67 11.01 -8.21
C ILE A 52 -8.13 11.45 -8.18
N SER A 53 -9.00 10.68 -8.83
CA SER A 53 -10.42 10.96 -8.78
C SER A 53 -10.97 10.71 -7.37
N LYS A 54 -12.04 11.41 -6.99
CA LYS A 54 -12.71 11.22 -5.70
C LYS A 54 -13.10 9.75 -5.49
N THR A 55 -13.68 9.12 -6.50
CA THR A 55 -14.04 7.69 -6.48
C THR A 55 -12.85 6.77 -6.23
N ALA A 56 -11.69 7.05 -6.86
CA ALA A 56 -10.49 6.25 -6.63
C ALA A 56 -9.94 6.46 -5.21
N SER A 57 -9.95 7.69 -4.70
CA SER A 57 -9.58 7.96 -3.31
C SER A 57 -10.51 7.27 -2.30
N ASP A 58 -11.82 7.23 -2.57
CA ASP A 58 -12.79 6.56 -1.69
C ASP A 58 -12.60 5.04 -1.70
N LYS A 59 -12.39 4.43 -2.88
CA LYS A 59 -12.06 3.00 -2.98
C LYS A 59 -10.75 2.66 -2.26
N LEU A 60 -9.73 3.51 -2.41
CA LEU A 60 -8.45 3.33 -1.74
C LEU A 60 -8.61 3.39 -0.21
N LEU A 61 -9.48 4.28 0.30
CA LEU A 61 -9.82 4.34 1.72
C LEU A 61 -10.52 3.06 2.19
N GLN A 62 -11.52 2.56 1.44
CA GLN A 62 -12.23 1.31 1.76
C GLN A 62 -11.27 0.11 1.76
N LEU A 63 -10.35 0.07 0.79
CA LEU A 63 -9.31 -0.95 0.72
C LEU A 63 -8.44 -0.93 1.98
N CYS A 64 -7.96 0.25 2.39
CA CYS A 64 -7.15 0.40 3.59
C CYS A 64 -7.92 -0.03 4.86
N GLN A 65 -9.20 0.34 4.97
CA GLN A 65 -10.05 -0.07 6.08
C GLN A 65 -10.21 -1.59 6.17
N ALA A 66 -10.44 -2.27 5.04
CA ALA A 66 -10.55 -3.72 4.98
C ALA A 66 -9.23 -4.40 5.39
N ILE A 67 -8.09 -3.87 4.93
CA ILE A 67 -6.76 -4.36 5.33
C ILE A 67 -6.52 -4.16 6.83
N ASP A 68 -6.89 -3.02 7.40
CA ASP A 68 -6.67 -2.71 8.81
C ASP A 68 -7.43 -3.63 9.77
N ILE A 69 -8.57 -4.17 9.35
CA ILE A 69 -9.34 -5.15 10.13
C ILE A 69 -9.02 -6.62 9.76
N GLY A 70 -8.06 -6.84 8.85
CA GLY A 70 -7.70 -8.19 8.38
C GLY A 70 -8.69 -8.83 7.42
N ASP A 71 -9.63 -8.06 6.85
CA ASP A 71 -10.60 -8.54 5.88
C ASP A 71 -10.02 -8.50 4.45
N PHE A 72 -9.06 -9.41 4.21
CA PHE A 72 -8.40 -9.52 2.91
C PHE A 72 -9.35 -9.97 1.79
N LYS A 73 -10.46 -10.63 2.14
CA LYS A 73 -11.47 -11.08 1.16
C LYS A 73 -12.25 -9.90 0.60
N ASN A 74 -12.64 -8.95 1.44
CA ASN A 74 -13.25 -7.71 0.97
C ASN A 74 -12.21 -6.79 0.33
N ALA A 75 -10.99 -6.72 0.85
CA ALA A 75 -9.91 -5.97 0.21
C ALA A 75 -9.69 -6.39 -1.26
N LEU A 76 -9.68 -7.70 -1.53
CA LEU A 76 -9.51 -8.23 -2.88
C LEU A 76 -10.66 -7.88 -3.84
N GLN A 77 -11.89 -7.72 -3.33
CA GLN A 77 -13.04 -7.31 -4.13
C GLN A 77 -13.07 -5.81 -4.44
N ILE A 78 -12.38 -4.98 -3.63
CA ILE A 78 -12.33 -3.53 -3.79
C ILE A 78 -11.26 -3.11 -4.82
N GLN A 79 -10.18 -3.90 -4.98
CA GLN A 79 -9.02 -3.55 -5.81
C GLN A 79 -9.32 -3.43 -7.31
#